data_AF-A0A952ALG9-F1
#
_entry.id   AF-A0A952ALG9-F1
#
_cell.length_a   1.000
_cell.length_b   1.000
_cell.length_c   1.000
_cell.angle_alpha   90.00
_cell.angle_beta   90.00
_cell.angle_gamma   90.00
#
_symmetry.space_group_name_H-M   'P 1'
#
loop_
_entity.id
_entity.type
_entity.pdbx_description
1 polymer ?
#
loop_
_entity_poly.entity_id
_entity_poly.type
_entity_poly.pdbx_seq_one_letter_code
_entity_poly.pdbx_strand_id
1 'polypeptide(L)'
;MDYASHDIPYYLLSTAESYQTCLAFFQKLKELNYPLRVLVCDDNSNIYRACLEVFPGAVVQLCQLHYLRSIRFLLRLDLNYHYRPFFFALCRLFKHRYSELSFIQELTQIIQTHYPDRLCTSILIDLEAKKDLLLGYLHDEEIPTTTNLIESFNSHLQGRLKSIKGFDSFEHATLWLNGYFLRRRLKPFTDCEGKFANLNGFSSLSLTKNPNLDLPLFFKLAGDRI
;
A
#
# COMPACT_ATOMS: atom_id res chain seq x y z
N MET A 1 4.12 -0.31 4.45
CA MET A 1 5.10 -1.42 4.50
C MET A 1 6.03 -1.27 3.31
N ASP A 2 7.31 -1.44 3.52
CA ASP A 2 8.31 -1.38 2.46
C ASP A 2 8.25 -2.64 1.59
N TYR A 3 8.16 -2.49 0.27
CA TYR A 3 7.96 -3.63 -0.64
C TYR A 3 9.21 -4.48 -0.83
N ALA A 4 10.41 -3.89 -0.78
CA ALA A 4 11.66 -4.60 -1.05
C ALA A 4 12.16 -5.39 0.16
N SER A 5 12.09 -4.79 1.34
CA SER A 5 12.60 -5.37 2.60
C SER A 5 11.51 -6.03 3.45
N HIS A 6 10.24 -5.84 3.09
CA HIS A 6 9.07 -6.20 3.89
C HIS A 6 9.04 -5.55 5.28
N ASP A 7 9.87 -4.52 5.51
CA ASP A 7 9.95 -3.82 6.79
C ASP A 7 8.77 -2.86 6.98
N ILE A 8 8.53 -2.52 8.24
CA ILE A 8 7.56 -1.49 8.63
C ILE A 8 8.34 -0.45 9.43
N PRO A 9 8.97 0.52 8.73
CA PRO A 9 9.88 1.46 9.37
C PRO A 9 9.17 2.34 10.40
N TYR A 10 7.90 2.66 10.15
CA TYR A 10 7.03 3.41 11.03
C TYR A 10 5.58 2.97 10.87
N TYR A 11 4.79 3.10 11.94
CA TYR A 11 3.35 2.96 11.93
C TYR A 11 2.74 4.02 12.84
N LEU A 12 1.49 4.41 12.56
CA LEU A 12 0.75 5.37 13.36
C LEU A 12 -0.65 4.80 13.62
N LEU A 13 -0.98 4.55 14.89
CA LEU A 13 -2.36 4.32 15.29
C LEU A 13 -3.05 5.68 15.38
N SER A 14 -4.24 5.80 14.80
CA SER A 14 -5.05 7.02 14.82
C SER A 14 -6.54 6.69 14.82
N THR A 15 -7.38 7.65 15.16
CA THR A 15 -8.85 7.51 15.09
C THR A 15 -9.38 7.66 13.67
N ALA A 16 -8.65 8.35 12.79
CA ALA A 16 -9.03 8.58 11.41
C ALA A 16 -7.81 8.88 10.52
N GLU A 17 -7.92 8.49 9.25
CA GLU A 17 -6.99 8.83 8.16
C GLU A 17 -7.26 10.25 7.63
N SER A 18 -7.19 11.23 8.54
CA SER A 18 -7.25 12.65 8.17
C SER A 18 -5.94 13.10 7.52
N TYR A 19 -5.97 14.20 6.77
CA TYR A 19 -4.77 14.79 6.19
C TYR A 19 -3.68 15.06 7.23
N GLN A 20 -4.04 15.57 8.41
CA GLN A 20 -3.10 15.87 9.50
C GLN A 20 -2.43 14.60 10.03
N THR A 21 -3.19 13.51 10.20
CA THR A 21 -2.64 12.21 10.60
C THR A 21 -1.67 11.68 9.55
N CYS A 22 -2.06 11.71 8.27
CA CYS A 22 -1.19 11.26 7.18
C CYS A 22 0.08 12.11 7.08
N LEU A 23 -0.03 13.43 7.24
CA LEU A 23 1.10 14.35 7.22
C LEU A 23 2.09 14.04 8.35
N ALA A 24 1.60 13.84 9.57
CA ALA A 24 2.44 13.43 10.70
C ALA A 24 3.14 12.09 10.42
N PHE A 25 2.45 11.13 9.80
CA PHE A 25 3.04 9.86 9.40
C PHE A 25 4.22 10.03 8.42
N PHE A 26 4.01 10.81 7.34
CA PHE A 26 5.08 11.02 6.34
C PHE A 26 6.23 11.88 6.89
N GLN A 27 5.94 12.87 7.74
CA GLN A 27 6.97 13.64 8.45
C GLN A 27 7.87 12.73 9.29
N LYS A 28 7.29 11.77 10.02
CA LYS A 28 8.05 10.79 10.78
C LYS A 28 8.92 9.89 9.90
N LEU A 29 8.43 9.46 8.73
CA LEU A 29 9.27 8.75 7.78
C LEU A 29 10.46 9.60 7.30
N LYS A 30 10.24 10.90 7.05
CA LYS A 30 11.31 11.83 6.64
C LYS A 30 12.34 12.03 7.75
N GLU A 31 11.91 12.17 9.00
CA GLU A 31 12.80 12.24 10.18
C GLU A 31 13.66 10.98 10.34
N LEU A 32 13.11 9.80 9.99
CA LEU A 32 13.85 8.54 9.96
C LEU A 32 14.83 8.42 8.78
N ASN A 33 14.96 9.47 7.95
CA ASN A 33 15.70 9.46 6.70
C ASN A 33 15.26 8.32 5.76
N TYR A 34 13.97 7.94 5.80
CA TYR A 34 13.44 6.91 4.92
C TYR A 34 13.35 7.44 3.47
N PRO A 35 14.00 6.81 2.48
CA PRO A 35 14.06 7.30 1.11
C PRO A 35 12.81 6.90 0.33
N LEU A 36 11.65 7.46 0.68
CA LEU A 36 10.39 7.16 0.00
C LEU A 36 10.45 7.60 -1.47
N ARG A 37 10.46 6.62 -2.40
CA ARG A 37 10.44 6.85 -3.86
C ARG A 37 9.06 6.61 -4.47
N VAL A 38 8.36 5.58 -4.00
CA VAL A 38 7.05 5.17 -4.51
C VAL A 38 6.08 4.98 -3.35
N LEU A 39 4.86 5.48 -3.52
CA LEU A 39 3.73 5.19 -2.65
C LEU A 39 2.63 4.47 -3.44
N VAL A 40 2.31 3.23 -3.05
CA VAL A 40 1.06 2.58 -3.45
C VAL A 40 0.06 2.67 -2.31
N CYS A 41 -1.09 3.29 -2.54
CA CYS A 41 -2.10 3.50 -1.50
C CYS A 41 -3.52 3.34 -2.04
N ASP A 42 -4.50 3.27 -1.14
CA ASP A 42 -5.91 3.24 -1.52
C ASP A 42 -6.36 4.61 -2.05
N ASP A 43 -7.58 4.68 -2.60
CA ASP A 43 -8.16 5.91 -3.14
C ASP A 43 -8.63 6.85 -2.01
N ASN A 44 -7.66 7.34 -1.24
CA ASN A 44 -7.85 8.32 -0.16
C ASN A 44 -6.91 9.51 -0.40
N SER A 45 -7.51 10.65 -0.79
CA SER A 45 -6.76 11.87 -1.11
C SER A 45 -5.92 12.44 0.02
N ASN A 46 -6.29 12.18 1.28
CA ASN A 46 -5.50 12.62 2.42
C ASN A 46 -4.12 11.96 2.43
N ILE A 47 -4.03 10.70 1.99
CA ILE A 47 -2.79 9.91 2.02
C ILE A 47 -1.81 10.45 0.97
N TYR A 48 -2.19 10.46 -0.31
CA TYR A 48 -1.25 10.84 -1.36
C TYR A 48 -0.94 12.33 -1.39
N ARG A 49 -1.88 13.21 -0.98
CA ARG A 49 -1.58 14.64 -0.83
C ARG A 49 -0.56 14.90 0.28
N ALA A 50 -0.70 14.24 1.43
CA ALA A 50 0.26 14.36 2.52
C ALA A 50 1.63 13.77 2.15
N CYS A 51 1.66 12.69 1.36
CA CYS A 51 2.89 12.14 0.83
C CYS A 51 3.63 13.15 -0.05
N LEU A 52 2.94 13.72 -1.04
CA LEU A 52 3.54 14.66 -1.99
C LEU A 52 3.96 15.98 -1.33
N GLU A 53 3.29 16.39 -0.25
CA GLU A 53 3.73 17.53 0.57
C GLU A 53 5.12 17.28 1.20
N VAL A 54 5.35 16.08 1.74
CA VAL A 54 6.58 15.75 2.46
C VAL A 54 7.69 15.26 1.53
N PHE A 55 7.31 14.53 0.48
CA PHE A 55 8.15 13.90 -0.55
C PHE A 55 7.66 14.29 -1.96
N PRO A 56 7.95 15.53 -2.43
CA PRO A 56 7.43 16.02 -3.72
C PRO A 56 7.90 15.23 -4.95
N GLY A 57 9.02 14.51 -4.85
CA GLY A 57 9.55 13.66 -5.92
C GLY A 57 9.03 12.22 -5.90
N ALA A 58 8.15 11.85 -4.96
CA ALA A 58 7.63 10.50 -4.88
C ALA A 58 6.59 10.22 -5.99
N VAL A 59 6.66 9.04 -6.59
CA VAL A 59 5.63 8.55 -7.52
C VAL A 59 4.49 7.93 -6.72
N VAL A 60 3.27 8.38 -6.98
CA VAL A 60 2.06 7.83 -6.35
C VAL A 60 1.35 6.90 -7.33
N GLN A 61 0.95 5.74 -6.83
CA GLN A 61 0.00 4.86 -7.51
C GLN A 61 -1.19 4.52 -6.61
N LEU A 62 -2.41 4.63 -7.15
CA LEU A 62 -3.60 4.05 -6.49
C LEU A 62 -3.60 2.53 -6.62
N CYS A 63 -4.03 1.86 -5.56
CA CYS A 63 -4.17 0.41 -5.55
C CYS A 63 -5.27 0.00 -6.54
N GLN A 64 -4.85 -0.53 -7.69
CA GLN A 64 -5.75 -0.98 -8.76
C GLN A 64 -6.73 -2.06 -8.29
N LEU A 65 -6.32 -2.92 -7.34
CA LEU A 65 -7.20 -3.93 -6.76
C LEU A 65 -8.31 -3.31 -5.91
N HIS A 66 -8.00 -2.35 -5.04
CA HIS A 66 -9.02 -1.66 -4.25
C HIS A 66 -9.94 -0.82 -5.14
N TYR A 67 -9.39 -0.18 -6.17
CA TYR A 67 -10.18 0.52 -7.19
C TYR A 67 -11.19 -0.42 -7.87
N LEU A 68 -10.74 -1.60 -8.35
CA LEU A 68 -11.62 -2.61 -8.93
C LEU A 68 -12.63 -3.18 -7.92
N ARG A 69 -12.25 -3.35 -6.65
CA ARG A 69 -13.20 -3.77 -5.60
C ARG A 69 -14.33 -2.76 -5.42
N SER A 70 -14.01 -1.46 -5.35
CA SER A 70 -15.01 -0.39 -5.27
C SER A 70 -15.97 -0.41 -6.45
N ILE A 71 -15.45 -0.59 -7.67
CA ILE A 71 -16.28 -0.73 -8.88
C ILE A 71 -17.18 -1.96 -8.80
N ARG A 72 -16.65 -3.11 -8.37
CA ARG A 72 -17.44 -4.34 -8.18
C ARG A 72 -18.62 -4.13 -7.23
N PHE A 73 -18.40 -3.41 -6.13
CA PHE A 73 -19.46 -3.07 -5.18
C PHE A 73 -20.48 -2.11 -5.78
N LEU A 74 -20.02 -1.05 -6.47
CA LEU A 74 -20.89 -0.09 -7.16
C LEU A 74 -21.80 -0.75 -8.19
N LEU A 75 -21.26 -1.68 -8.99
CA LEU A 75 -22.01 -2.42 -9.99
C LEU A 75 -22.94 -3.48 -9.40
N ARG A 76 -22.75 -3.87 -8.12
CA ARG A 76 -23.46 -4.97 -7.46
C ARG A 76 -23.51 -6.23 -8.31
N LEU A 77 -22.35 -6.76 -8.69
CA LEU A 77 -22.23 -7.89 -9.62
C LEU A 77 -22.83 -9.22 -9.11
N ASP A 78 -23.20 -9.27 -7.84
CA ASP A 78 -24.01 -10.32 -7.24
C ASP A 78 -25.46 -10.30 -7.74
N LEU A 79 -26.00 -9.13 -8.08
CA LEU A 79 -27.35 -8.96 -8.60
C LEU A 79 -27.38 -8.60 -10.10
N ASN A 80 -26.39 -7.83 -10.57
CA ASN A 80 -26.38 -7.27 -11.92
C ASN A 80 -25.35 -7.99 -12.80
N TYR A 81 -25.71 -9.20 -13.22
CA TYR A 81 -24.82 -10.08 -14.01
C TYR A 81 -24.45 -9.50 -15.37
N HIS A 82 -25.28 -8.62 -15.95
CA HIS A 82 -25.02 -7.98 -17.25
C HIS A 82 -23.81 -7.02 -17.24
N TYR A 83 -23.39 -6.56 -16.06
CA TYR A 83 -22.16 -5.74 -15.91
C TYR A 83 -20.88 -6.58 -15.82
N ARG A 84 -20.97 -7.92 -15.77
CA ARG A 84 -19.78 -8.79 -15.69
C ARG A 84 -18.82 -8.62 -16.87
N PRO A 85 -19.27 -8.55 -18.14
CA PRO A 85 -18.35 -8.34 -19.27
C PRO A 85 -17.57 -7.03 -19.13
N PHE A 86 -18.23 -5.94 -18.75
CA PHE A 86 -17.60 -4.64 -18.48
C PHE A 86 -16.55 -4.76 -17.36
N PHE A 87 -16.95 -5.32 -16.22
CA PHE A 87 -16.05 -5.49 -15.08
C PHE A 87 -14.83 -6.35 -15.41
N PHE A 88 -15.02 -7.46 -16.15
CA PHE A 88 -13.90 -8.32 -16.55
C PHE A 88 -12.98 -7.64 -17.56
N ALA A 89 -13.50 -6.78 -18.43
CA ALA A 89 -12.66 -5.96 -19.29
C ALA A 89 -11.77 -5.00 -18.49
N LEU A 90 -12.31 -4.36 -17.44
CA LEU A 90 -11.52 -3.56 -16.50
C LEU A 90 -10.49 -4.39 -15.72
N CYS A 91 -10.85 -5.60 -15.26
CA CYS A 91 -9.89 -6.50 -14.63
C CYS A 91 -8.73 -6.85 -15.56
N ARG A 92 -9.01 -7.07 -16.85
CA ARG A 92 -7.97 -7.34 -17.86
C ARG A 92 -7.09 -6.11 -18.09
N LEU A 93 -7.69 -4.92 -18.16
CA LEU A 93 -7.00 -3.65 -18.33
C LEU A 93 -5.93 -3.42 -17.25
N PHE A 94 -6.22 -3.77 -15.99
CA PHE A 94 -5.26 -3.61 -14.88
C PHE A 94 -4.43 -4.86 -14.57
N LYS A 95 -4.67 -5.99 -15.25
CA LYS A 95 -3.87 -7.21 -15.07
C LYS A 95 -2.46 -7.07 -15.66
N HIS A 96 -2.33 -6.27 -16.71
CA HIS A 96 -1.09 -6.09 -17.45
C HIS A 96 -0.57 -4.66 -17.29
N ARG A 97 0.76 -4.51 -17.35
CA ARG A 97 1.39 -3.21 -17.52
C ARG A 97 1.35 -2.84 -18.99
N TYR A 98 0.64 -1.76 -19.30
CA TYR A 98 0.54 -1.24 -20.64
C TYR A 98 1.48 -0.05 -20.80
N SER A 99 1.93 0.19 -22.03
CA SER A 99 2.34 1.55 -22.40
C SER A 99 1.11 2.45 -22.34
N GLU A 100 1.30 3.76 -22.19
CA GLU A 100 0.17 4.70 -22.18
C GLU A 100 -0.70 4.56 -23.44
N LEU A 101 -0.08 4.42 -24.62
CA LEU A 101 -0.80 4.25 -25.89
C LEU A 101 -1.63 2.97 -25.90
N SER A 102 -1.05 1.85 -25.48
CA SER A 102 -1.76 0.56 -25.44
C SER A 102 -2.90 0.57 -24.43
N PHE A 103 -2.73 1.27 -23.30
CA PHE A 103 -3.80 1.45 -22.31
C PHE A 103 -4.99 2.21 -22.90
N ILE A 104 -4.73 3.32 -23.60
CA ILE A 104 -5.77 4.13 -24.26
C ILE A 104 -6.51 3.32 -25.34
N GLN A 105 -5.79 2.49 -26.10
CA GLN A 105 -6.38 1.61 -27.11
C GLN A 105 -7.36 0.60 -26.49
N GLU A 106 -6.94 -0.10 -25.43
CA GLU A 106 -7.81 -1.03 -24.70
C GLU A 106 -9.01 -0.32 -24.07
N LEU A 107 -8.79 0.85 -23.46
CA LEU A 107 -9.87 1.65 -22.86
C LEU A 107 -10.89 2.10 -23.92
N THR A 108 -10.43 2.49 -25.10
CA THR A 108 -11.30 2.87 -26.23
C THR A 108 -12.20 1.71 -26.65
N GLN A 109 -11.66 0.49 -26.70
CA GLN A 109 -12.47 -0.70 -27.02
C GLN A 109 -13.54 -0.97 -25.96
N ILE A 110 -13.23 -0.76 -24.68
CA ILE A 110 -14.19 -0.88 -23.58
C ILE A 110 -15.31 0.16 -23.73
N ILE A 111 -14.96 1.42 -24.02
CA ILE A 111 -15.94 2.51 -24.25
C ILE A 111 -16.90 2.14 -25.39
N GLN A 112 -16.37 1.72 -26.54
CA GLN A 112 -17.19 1.37 -27.72
C GLN A 112 -18.16 0.22 -27.45
N THR A 113 -17.79 -0.72 -26.58
CA THR A 113 -18.61 -1.90 -26.27
C THR A 113 -19.73 -1.60 -25.27
N HIS A 114 -19.50 -0.67 -24.35
CA HIS A 114 -20.39 -0.46 -23.20
C HIS A 114 -21.13 0.88 -23.20
N TYR A 115 -20.76 1.81 -24.08
CA TYR A 115 -21.57 2.99 -24.35
C TYR A 115 -22.93 2.60 -24.98
N PRO A 116 -24.06 3.25 -24.64
CA PRO A 116 -24.21 4.42 -23.77
C PRO A 116 -24.63 4.12 -22.32
N ASP A 117 -24.29 2.96 -21.74
CA ASP A 117 -24.69 2.66 -20.36
C ASP A 117 -24.16 3.74 -19.40
N ARG A 118 -25.07 4.38 -18.66
CA ARG A 118 -24.76 5.54 -17.82
C ARG A 118 -23.79 5.19 -16.69
N LEU A 119 -23.95 4.02 -16.08
CA LEU A 119 -23.13 3.61 -14.95
C LEU A 119 -21.72 3.25 -15.42
N CYS A 120 -21.60 2.46 -16.49
CA CYS A 120 -20.32 2.19 -17.15
C CYS A 120 -19.62 3.48 -17.56
N THR A 121 -20.35 4.43 -18.17
CA THR A 121 -19.81 5.73 -18.58
C THR A 121 -19.30 6.53 -17.38
N SER A 122 -20.03 6.56 -16.27
CA SER A 122 -19.58 7.25 -15.05
C SER A 122 -18.29 6.67 -14.47
N ILE A 123 -18.13 5.34 -14.52
CA ILE A 123 -16.93 4.63 -14.06
C ILE A 123 -15.74 4.93 -14.98
N LEU A 124 -15.98 5.01 -16.29
CA LEU A 124 -14.95 5.36 -17.27
C LEU A 124 -14.48 6.81 -17.11
N ILE A 125 -15.38 7.74 -16.78
CA ILE A 125 -15.02 9.13 -16.45
C ILE A 125 -14.18 9.20 -15.16
N ASP A 126 -14.55 8.46 -14.11
CA ASP A 126 -13.76 8.38 -12.87
C ASP A 126 -12.37 7.78 -13.11
N LEU A 127 -12.29 6.74 -13.96
CA LEU A 127 -11.02 6.13 -14.38
C LEU A 127 -10.13 7.15 -15.08
N GLU A 128 -10.67 7.92 -16.03
CA GLU A 128 -9.91 8.95 -16.74
C GLU A 128 -9.40 10.03 -15.78
N ALA A 129 -10.25 10.50 -14.87
CA ALA A 129 -9.88 11.50 -13.87
C ALA A 129 -8.76 11.03 -12.92
N LYS A 130 -8.62 9.71 -12.72
CA LYS A 130 -7.61 9.08 -11.87
C LYS A 130 -6.50 8.40 -12.66
N LYS A 131 -6.47 8.51 -13.99
CA LYS A 131 -5.60 7.73 -14.87
C LYS A 131 -4.13 7.85 -14.45
N ASP A 132 -3.66 9.07 -14.24
CA ASP A 132 -2.25 9.33 -13.90
C ASP A 132 -1.86 8.67 -12.56
N LEU A 133 -2.79 8.65 -11.59
CA LEU A 133 -2.57 7.96 -10.32
C LEU A 133 -2.75 6.44 -10.43
N LEU A 134 -3.60 5.93 -11.32
CA LEU A 134 -3.78 4.48 -11.53
C LEU A 134 -2.61 3.87 -12.31
N LEU A 135 -1.93 4.68 -13.11
CA LEU A 135 -0.82 4.29 -13.99
C LEU A 135 0.54 4.78 -13.50
N GLY A 136 0.71 5.01 -12.18
CA GLY A 136 1.98 5.43 -11.60
C GLY A 136 3.18 4.55 -11.99
N TYR A 137 2.95 3.26 -12.32
CA TYR A 137 3.98 2.35 -12.82
C TYR A 137 4.62 2.77 -14.16
N LEU A 138 4.03 3.72 -14.88
CA LEU A 138 4.65 4.32 -16.08
C LEU A 138 5.87 5.18 -15.73
N HIS A 139 5.96 5.65 -14.48
CA HIS A 139 7.05 6.50 -14.00
C HIS A 139 8.10 5.74 -13.17
N ASP A 140 7.77 4.54 -12.69
CA ASP A 140 8.68 3.70 -11.91
C ASP A 140 8.39 2.20 -12.16
N GLU A 141 9.38 1.47 -12.66
CA GLU A 141 9.21 0.05 -13.00
C GLU A 141 9.20 -0.87 -11.77
N GLU A 142 9.70 -0.41 -10.62
CA GLU A 142 9.78 -1.22 -9.39
C GLU A 142 8.48 -1.25 -8.60
N ILE A 143 7.46 -0.48 -9.00
CA ILE A 143 6.13 -0.56 -8.39
C ILE A 143 5.67 -2.04 -8.40
N PRO A 144 5.03 -2.56 -7.35
CA PRO A 144 4.47 -3.90 -7.42
C PRO A 144 3.31 -4.01 -8.40
N THR A 145 3.26 -5.11 -9.17
CA THR A 145 2.08 -5.51 -9.97
C THR A 145 1.06 -6.31 -9.17
N THR A 146 1.39 -6.71 -7.94
CA THR A 146 0.53 -7.54 -7.08
C THR A 146 0.38 -6.92 -5.68
N THR A 147 -0.79 -7.12 -5.09
CA THR A 147 -1.11 -6.70 -3.73
C THR A 147 -0.89 -7.81 -2.70
N ASN A 148 -0.47 -9.01 -3.13
CA ASN A 148 -0.37 -10.20 -2.29
C ASN A 148 0.40 -9.95 -0.99
N LEU A 149 1.47 -9.17 -1.05
CA LEU A 149 2.30 -8.88 0.11
C LEU A 149 1.53 -8.08 1.18
N ILE A 150 0.87 -6.98 0.78
CA ILE A 150 0.12 -6.13 1.72
C ILE A 150 -1.18 -6.82 2.18
N GLU A 151 -1.83 -7.60 1.31
CA GLU A 151 -3.03 -8.35 1.68
C GLU A 151 -2.72 -9.49 2.66
N SER A 152 -1.61 -10.20 2.44
CA SER A 152 -1.10 -11.20 3.39
C SER A 152 -0.78 -10.56 4.74
N PHE A 153 -0.11 -9.40 4.73
CA PHE A 153 0.16 -8.64 5.94
C PHE A 153 -1.14 -8.26 6.70
N ASN A 154 -2.10 -7.66 6.00
CA ASN A 154 -3.38 -7.25 6.58
C ASN A 154 -4.15 -8.46 7.13
N SER A 155 -4.15 -9.58 6.41
CA SER A 155 -4.76 -10.84 6.87
C SER A 155 -4.10 -11.37 8.15
N HIS A 156 -2.77 -11.35 8.23
CA HIS A 156 -2.03 -11.77 9.42
C HIS A 156 -2.34 -10.87 10.63
N LEU A 157 -2.38 -9.55 10.44
CA LEU A 157 -2.75 -8.60 11.50
C LEU A 157 -4.20 -8.84 11.95
N GLN A 158 -5.14 -8.92 11.01
CA GLN A 158 -6.54 -9.18 11.29
C GLN A 158 -6.76 -10.51 12.02
N GLY A 159 -6.03 -11.56 11.65
CA GLY A 159 -6.09 -12.86 12.30
C GLY A 159 -5.68 -12.82 13.78
N ARG A 160 -4.72 -11.95 14.15
CA ARG A 160 -4.32 -11.73 15.55
C ARG A 160 -5.32 -10.85 16.31
N LEU A 161 -5.89 -9.86 15.63
CA LEU A 161 -6.91 -8.98 16.21
C LEU A 161 -8.25 -9.70 16.40
N LYS A 162 -8.57 -10.72 15.60
CA LYS A 162 -9.86 -11.44 15.66
C LYS A 162 -10.16 -12.05 17.03
N SER A 163 -9.14 -12.52 17.75
CA SER A 163 -9.30 -13.06 19.11
C SER A 163 -9.47 -11.97 20.18
N ILE A 164 -9.19 -10.71 19.84
CA ILE A 164 -9.27 -9.56 20.74
C ILE A 164 -10.62 -8.88 20.48
N LYS A 165 -11.53 -8.94 21.45
CA LYS A 165 -12.88 -8.35 21.31
C LYS A 165 -12.87 -6.81 21.21
N GLY A 166 -11.80 -6.19 21.67
CA GLY A 166 -11.57 -4.76 21.69
C GLY A 166 -10.42 -4.43 22.63
N PHE A 167 -9.88 -3.22 22.53
CA PHE A 167 -8.93 -2.67 23.49
C PHE A 167 -9.68 -1.75 24.44
N ASP A 168 -9.32 -1.78 25.72
CA ASP A 168 -9.92 -0.93 26.75
C ASP A 168 -9.64 0.56 26.51
N SER A 169 -8.44 0.87 26.03
CA SER A 169 -8.04 2.23 25.67
C SER A 169 -7.13 2.26 24.45
N PHE A 170 -6.95 3.45 23.88
CA PHE A 170 -6.02 3.69 22.78
C PHE A 170 -4.56 3.35 23.17
N GLU A 171 -4.19 3.59 24.43
CA GLU A 171 -2.88 3.24 24.96
C GLU A 171 -2.64 1.72 24.95
N HIS A 172 -3.62 0.93 25.40
CA HIS A 172 -3.55 -0.53 25.33
C HIS A 172 -3.40 -1.03 23.89
N ALA A 173 -4.14 -0.43 22.94
CA ALA A 173 -4.03 -0.74 21.52
C ALA A 173 -2.63 -0.40 20.98
N THR A 174 -2.08 0.76 21.33
CA THR A 174 -0.73 1.18 20.95
C THR A 174 0.33 0.23 21.52
N LEU A 175 0.24 -0.15 22.80
CA LEU A 175 1.18 -1.07 23.43
C LEU A 175 1.16 -2.45 22.76
N TRP A 176 -0.04 -2.95 22.45
CA TRP A 176 -0.19 -4.22 21.74
C TRP A 176 0.40 -4.16 20.33
N LEU A 177 0.11 -3.08 19.58
CA LEU A 177 0.67 -2.87 18.24
C LEU A 177 2.19 -2.74 18.29
N ASN A 178 2.75 -2.06 19.29
CA ASN A 178 4.20 -1.95 19.48
C ASN A 178 4.81 -3.35 19.58
N GLY A 179 4.26 -4.22 20.43
CA GLY A 179 4.70 -5.60 20.57
C GLY A 179 4.56 -6.40 19.27
N TYR A 180 3.45 -6.24 18.55
CA TYR A 180 3.22 -6.90 17.25
C TYR A 180 4.26 -6.49 16.21
N PHE A 181 4.47 -5.18 16.02
CA PHE A 181 5.41 -4.66 15.03
C PHE A 181 6.86 -4.97 15.41
N LEU A 182 7.26 -4.84 16.68
CA LEU A 182 8.59 -5.24 17.14
C LEU A 182 8.86 -6.72 16.85
N ARG A 183 7.94 -7.61 17.24
CA ARG A 183 8.06 -9.04 16.95
C ARG A 183 8.19 -9.29 15.45
N ARG A 184 7.38 -8.62 14.63
CA ARG A 184 7.43 -8.77 13.17
C ARG A 184 8.78 -8.35 12.61
N ARG A 185 9.31 -7.22 13.07
CA ARG A 185 10.57 -6.66 12.56
C ARG A 185 11.81 -7.45 12.99
N LEU A 186 11.72 -8.14 14.13
CA LEU A 186 12.82 -8.94 14.70
C LEU A 186 12.75 -10.43 14.31
N LYS A 187 11.58 -10.94 13.92
CA LYS A 187 11.43 -12.35 13.53
C LYS A 187 12.08 -12.60 12.16
N PRO A 188 12.99 -13.58 12.04
CA PRO A 188 13.53 -13.97 10.75
C PRO A 188 12.45 -14.46 9.79
N PHE A 189 12.61 -14.13 8.51
CA PHE A 189 11.81 -14.70 7.43
C PHE A 189 12.18 -16.17 7.23
N THR A 190 11.16 -17.02 7.02
CA THR A 190 11.35 -18.48 6.88
C THR A 190 10.66 -19.07 5.65
N ASP A 191 9.83 -18.29 4.97
CA ASP A 191 8.92 -18.78 3.93
C ASP A 191 8.68 -17.72 2.84
N CYS A 192 9.71 -16.93 2.54
CA CYS A 192 9.68 -16.04 1.38
C CYS A 192 10.00 -16.84 0.11
N GLU A 193 9.21 -16.64 -0.94
CA GLU A 193 9.35 -17.33 -2.22
C GLU A 193 9.73 -16.38 -3.38
N GLY A 194 10.10 -16.96 -4.52
CA GLY A 194 10.38 -16.22 -5.75
C GLY A 194 11.46 -15.16 -5.56
N LYS A 195 11.17 -13.92 -5.98
CA LYS A 195 12.13 -12.80 -5.89
C LYS A 195 12.47 -12.35 -4.47
N PHE A 196 11.75 -12.85 -3.47
CA PHE A 196 11.98 -12.53 -2.05
C PHE A 196 12.66 -13.67 -1.29
N ALA A 197 13.00 -14.79 -1.95
CA ALA A 197 13.63 -15.94 -1.30
C ALA A 197 14.97 -15.58 -0.60
N ASN A 198 15.66 -14.56 -1.12
CA ASN A 198 16.89 -14.01 -0.56
C ASN A 198 16.70 -13.34 0.83
N LEU A 199 15.47 -13.04 1.24
CA LEU A 199 15.18 -12.46 2.55
C LEU A 199 15.18 -13.52 3.67
N ASN A 200 15.03 -14.80 3.33
CA ASN A 200 14.96 -15.88 4.33
C ASN A 200 16.23 -15.96 5.20
N GLY A 201 16.05 -16.24 6.48
CA GLY A 201 17.12 -16.25 7.48
C GLY A 201 17.43 -14.88 8.09
N PHE A 202 16.95 -13.78 7.49
CA PHE A 202 17.11 -12.42 8.02
C PHE A 202 15.80 -11.89 8.60
N SER A 203 15.91 -10.99 9.57
CA SER A 203 14.78 -10.18 10.05
C SER A 203 14.67 -8.89 9.22
N SER A 204 13.46 -8.33 9.07
CA SER A 204 13.31 -7.09 8.29
C SER A 204 14.17 -5.95 8.85
N LEU A 205 14.25 -5.82 10.18
CA LEU A 205 15.10 -4.83 10.82
C LEU A 205 16.59 -5.06 10.53
N SER A 206 17.05 -6.31 10.48
CA SER A 206 18.46 -6.57 10.16
C SER A 206 18.86 -6.18 8.74
N LEU A 207 17.90 -6.14 7.82
CA LEU A 207 18.09 -5.73 6.44
C LEU A 207 18.05 -4.20 6.27
N THR A 208 17.31 -3.50 7.13
CA THR A 208 17.08 -2.05 7.03
C THR A 208 17.85 -1.22 8.05
N LYS A 209 18.46 -1.85 9.07
CA LYS A 209 19.30 -1.14 10.04
C LYS A 209 20.45 -0.45 9.31
N ASN A 210 20.69 0.82 9.64
CA ASN A 210 21.85 1.54 9.12
C ASN A 210 23.11 1.07 9.88
N PRO A 211 24.04 0.31 9.25
CA PRO A 211 25.23 -0.17 9.93
C PRO A 211 26.23 0.96 10.28
N ASN A 212 26.07 2.13 9.64
CA ASN A 212 26.97 3.28 9.77
C ASN A 212 26.42 4.36 10.71
N LEU A 213 25.39 4.05 11.52
CA LEU A 213 24.94 4.98 12.54
C LEU A 213 25.98 5.02 13.66
N ASP A 214 26.86 6.02 13.64
CA ASP A 214 27.80 6.25 14.73
C ASP A 214 27.02 6.74 15.95
N LEU A 215 26.59 5.79 16.79
CA LEU A 215 25.87 6.10 18.00
C LEU A 215 26.76 6.99 18.89
N PRO A 216 26.24 8.14 19.37
CA PRO A 216 26.94 8.94 20.36
C PRO A 216 27.43 8.07 21.52
N LEU A 217 28.61 8.39 22.06
CA LEU A 217 29.30 7.58 23.06
C LEU A 217 28.40 7.18 24.26
N PHE A 218 27.47 8.05 24.66
CA PHE A 218 26.57 7.77 25.78
C PHE A 218 25.59 6.61 25.51
N PHE A 219 25.12 6.40 24.26
CA PHE A 219 24.29 5.25 23.91
C PHE A 219 25.10 3.95 23.89
N LYS A 220 26.37 4.02 23.47
CA LYS A 220 27.30 2.89 23.52
C LYS A 220 27.58 2.45 24.96
N LEU A 221 27.71 3.41 25.89
CA LEU A 221 27.92 3.15 27.32
C LEU A 221 26.66 2.67 28.06
N ALA A 222 25.47 3.00 27.57
CA ALA A 222 24.20 2.55 28.16
C ALA A 222 23.85 1.09 27.79
N GLY A 223 24.36 0.59 26.66
CA GLY A 223 24.09 -0.77 26.16
C GLY A 223 24.62 -1.89 27.06
N ASP A 224 25.61 -1.62 27.91
CA ASP A 224 26.13 -2.58 28.89
C ASP A 224 25.31 -2.63 30.21
N ARG A 225 24.24 -1.82 30.32
CA ARG A 225 23.44 -1.68 31.56
C ARG A 225 21.92 -1.88 31.37
N ILE A 226 21.48 -2.42 30.23
CA ILE A 226 20.08 -2.83 29.99
C ILE A 226 20.05 -4.33 29.70
#